data_AF-A0A8B7JAC6-F1
#
_entry.id   AF-A0A8B7JAC6-F1
#
_cell.length_a   1.000
_cell.length_b   1.000
_cell.length_c   1.000
_cell.angle_alpha   90.00
_cell.angle_beta   90.00
_cell.angle_gamma   90.00
#
_symmetry.space_group_name_H-M   'P 1'
#
loop_
_entity.id
_entity.type
_entity.pdbx_description
1 polymer ?
#
loop_
_entity_poly.entity_id
_entity_poly.type
_entity_poly.pdbx_seq_one_letter_code
_entity_poly.pdbx_strand_id
1 'polypeptide(L)'
;TVLPGLTRGRPAGPLEVLAGPARCQDTYRDWISLYCWAPFHAAVTATPEGSRCRWDHIGSIYSELSNCTEVLAEVLACPWPSSALDAFFLQIHAEYFSGCAGAGEATPGRLPP
;
A
#
# COMPACT_ATOMS: atom_id res chain seq x y z
N THR A 1 18.23 -7.17 -43.13
CA THR A 1 17.89 -8.16 -42.10
C THR A 1 18.32 -7.65 -40.75
N VAL A 2 17.38 -7.17 -39.94
CA VAL A 2 17.63 -6.75 -38.55
C VAL A 2 17.20 -7.90 -37.65
N LEU A 3 18.11 -8.41 -36.83
CA LEU A 3 17.76 -9.30 -35.71
C LEU A 3 17.68 -8.44 -34.44
N PRO A 4 16.56 -8.47 -33.68
CA PRO A 4 16.40 -7.65 -32.49
C PRO A 4 16.95 -8.35 -31.25
N GLY A 5 17.35 -7.55 -30.25
CA GLY A 5 17.38 -7.97 -28.84
C GLY A 5 18.73 -8.37 -28.26
N LEU A 6 19.66 -7.41 -28.11
CA LEU A 6 20.63 -7.46 -27.01
C LEU A 6 20.13 -6.56 -25.88
N THR A 7 19.41 -7.11 -24.91
CA THR A 7 19.44 -6.55 -23.56
C THR A 7 20.54 -7.30 -22.81
N ARG A 8 21.62 -6.60 -22.50
CA ARG A 8 22.73 -7.11 -21.69
C ARG A 8 22.24 -7.28 -20.26
N GLY A 9 21.63 -8.43 -19.97
CA GLY A 9 21.34 -8.84 -18.61
C GLY A 9 22.64 -8.92 -17.82
N ARG A 10 22.76 -8.11 -16.76
CA ARG A 10 23.85 -8.20 -15.80
C ARG A 10 23.79 -9.59 -15.15
N PRO A 11 24.88 -10.37 -15.09
CA PRO A 11 24.83 -11.67 -14.43
C PRO A 11 24.55 -11.43 -12.95
N ALA A 12 23.41 -11.91 -12.47
CA ALA A 12 23.06 -11.90 -11.06
C ALA A 12 24.07 -12.79 -10.31
N GLY A 13 24.71 -12.22 -9.29
CA GLY A 13 25.70 -12.95 -8.49
C GLY A 13 25.06 -14.01 -7.59
N PRO A 14 25.85 -14.93 -7.01
CA PRO A 14 25.35 -15.98 -6.10
C PRO A 14 24.59 -15.45 -4.87
N LEU A 15 24.80 -14.19 -4.50
CA LEU A 15 24.12 -13.52 -3.38
C LEU A 15 22.67 -13.12 -3.71
N GLU A 16 22.33 -12.96 -4.99
CA GLU A 16 21.01 -12.48 -5.44
C GLU A 16 20.00 -13.63 -5.59
N VAL A 17 20.49 -14.88 -5.74
CA VAL A 17 19.64 -16.07 -5.96
C VAL A 17 19.03 -16.63 -4.66
N LEU A 18 19.62 -16.34 -3.49
CA LEU A 18 19.14 -16.83 -2.19
C LEU A 18 18.31 -15.80 -1.41
N ALA A 19 18.07 -14.64 -2.02
CA ALA A 19 17.59 -13.41 -1.40
C ALA A 19 16.24 -12.95 -1.98
N GLY A 20 15.42 -13.89 -2.45
CA GLY A 20 14.10 -13.64 -3.04
C GLY A 20 13.03 -13.20 -2.03
N PRO A 21 11.73 -13.50 -2.25
CA PRO A 21 10.56 -12.85 -1.63
C PRO A 21 10.60 -12.58 -0.11
N ALA A 22 11.35 -13.35 0.68
CA ALA A 22 11.58 -13.09 2.09
C ALA A 22 12.26 -11.73 2.38
N ARG A 23 13.24 -11.29 1.55
CA ARG A 23 13.82 -9.94 1.67
C ARG A 23 12.79 -8.85 1.43
N CYS A 24 11.87 -9.11 0.51
CA CYS A 24 10.76 -8.20 0.22
C CYS A 24 9.68 -8.18 1.28
N GLN A 25 9.70 -9.10 2.24
CA GLN A 25 8.73 -9.09 3.33
C GLN A 25 9.24 -8.23 4.50
N ASP A 26 10.40 -8.58 5.05
CA ASP A 26 10.89 -7.95 6.29
C ASP A 26 11.39 -6.51 6.05
N THR A 27 12.28 -6.31 5.07
CA THR A 27 12.84 -4.98 4.78
C THR A 27 11.76 -4.01 4.31
N TYR A 28 10.82 -4.47 3.49
CA TYR A 28 9.73 -3.64 3.00
C TYR A 28 8.80 -3.19 4.13
N ARG A 29 8.44 -4.10 5.04
CA ARG A 29 7.62 -3.77 6.21
C ARG A 29 8.30 -2.77 7.15
N ASP A 30 9.59 -2.93 7.39
CA ASP A 30 10.37 -2.00 8.20
C ASP A 30 10.40 -0.61 7.56
N TRP A 31 10.57 -0.54 6.24
CA TRP A 31 10.60 0.72 5.50
C TRP A 31 9.23 1.40 5.42
N ILE A 32 8.13 0.66 5.25
CA ILE A 32 6.77 1.20 5.37
C ILE A 32 6.59 1.85 6.74
N SER A 33 7.01 1.16 7.81
CA SER A 33 6.89 1.65 9.19
C SER A 33 7.75 2.90 9.43
N LEU A 34 8.92 2.98 8.80
CA LEU A 34 9.84 4.10 8.97
C LEU A 34 9.45 5.34 8.15
N TYR A 35 9.06 5.16 6.88
CA TYR A 35 8.89 6.26 5.93
C TYR A 35 7.44 6.63 5.65
N CYS A 36 6.53 5.64 5.61
CA CYS A 36 5.14 5.88 5.20
C CYS A 36 4.19 6.03 6.39
N TRP A 37 4.46 5.32 7.49
CA TRP A 37 3.55 5.28 8.64
C TRP A 37 3.42 6.60 9.37
N ALA A 38 4.53 7.27 9.69
CA ALA A 38 4.50 8.51 10.48
C ALA A 38 3.57 9.61 9.90
N PRO A 39 3.64 9.96 8.60
CA PRO A 39 2.72 10.95 8.03
C PRO A 39 1.26 10.44 7.98
N PHE A 40 1.04 9.17 7.62
CA PHE A 40 -0.29 8.57 7.61
C PHE A 40 -0.95 8.62 9.00
N HIS A 41 -0.22 8.19 10.03
CA HIS A 41 -0.67 8.16 11.41
C HIS A 41 -1.05 9.56 11.90
N ALA A 42 -0.22 10.57 11.61
CA ALA A 42 -0.52 11.95 11.96
C ALA A 42 -1.80 12.45 11.28
N ALA A 43 -2.00 12.14 9.99
CA ALA A 43 -3.17 12.58 9.24
C ALA A 43 -4.47 11.88 9.68
N VAL A 44 -4.44 10.56 9.89
CA VAL A 44 -5.63 9.80 10.30
C VAL A 44 -6.05 10.12 11.74
N THR A 45 -5.09 10.36 12.64
CA THR A 45 -5.37 10.76 14.02
C THR A 45 -5.92 12.18 14.11
N ALA A 46 -5.45 13.10 13.26
CA ALA A 46 -6.01 14.45 13.13
C ALA A 46 -7.43 14.47 12.53
N THR A 47 -7.82 13.42 11.81
CA THR A 47 -9.18 13.27 11.29
C THR A 47 -10.12 12.85 12.43
N PRO A 48 -11.22 13.59 12.69
CA PRO A 48 -12.20 13.24 13.71
C PRO A 48 -12.78 11.83 13.51
N GLU A 49 -12.95 11.06 14.57
CA GLU A 49 -13.38 9.65 14.48
C GLU A 49 -14.68 9.47 13.70
N GLY A 50 -15.66 10.36 13.94
CA GLY A 50 -16.96 10.33 13.24
C GLY A 50 -16.91 10.63 11.74
N SER A 51 -15.82 11.22 11.23
CA SER A 51 -15.64 11.46 9.79
C SER A 51 -14.72 10.43 9.12
N ARG A 52 -14.00 9.58 9.87
CA ARG A 52 -13.10 8.55 9.32
C ARG A 52 -13.83 7.53 8.43
N CYS A 53 -15.12 7.28 8.67
CA CYS A 53 -15.90 6.34 7.86
C CYS A 53 -16.32 6.89 6.49
N ARG A 54 -16.05 8.17 6.20
CA ARG A 54 -16.36 8.78 4.91
C ARG A 54 -15.12 8.78 4.03
N TRP A 55 -15.23 8.15 2.86
CA TRP A 55 -14.13 8.11 1.90
C TRP A 55 -13.63 9.49 1.49
N ASP A 56 -14.52 10.48 1.34
CA ASP A 56 -14.13 11.87 1.01
C ASP A 56 -13.16 12.51 2.00
N HIS A 57 -13.09 12.01 3.24
CA HIS A 57 -12.23 12.56 4.31
C HIS A 57 -10.91 11.80 4.45
N ILE A 58 -10.88 10.52 4.09
CA ILE A 58 -9.72 9.65 4.30
C ILE A 58 -9.04 9.22 2.99
N GLY A 59 -9.69 9.40 1.84
CA GLY A 59 -9.21 8.90 0.56
C GLY A 59 -7.88 9.50 0.13
N SER A 60 -7.64 10.79 0.39
CA SER A 60 -6.34 11.42 0.10
C SER A 60 -5.23 10.87 0.98
N ILE A 61 -5.51 10.64 2.27
CA ILE A 61 -4.56 10.06 3.25
C ILE A 61 -4.15 8.65 2.81
N TYR A 62 -5.10 7.83 2.36
CA TYR A 62 -4.81 6.51 1.79
C TYR A 62 -4.06 6.56 0.47
N SER A 63 -4.34 7.55 -0.36
CA SER A 63 -3.63 7.74 -1.65
C SER A 63 -2.15 8.06 -1.41
N GLU A 64 -1.86 8.94 -0.45
CA GLU A 64 -0.49 9.27 -0.03
C GLU A 64 0.24 8.04 0.55
N LEU A 65 -0.41 7.29 1.43
CA LEU A 65 0.14 6.06 1.98
C LEU A 65 0.43 5.02 0.88
N SER A 66 -0.52 4.83 -0.04
CA SER A 66 -0.39 3.88 -1.14
C SER A 66 0.77 4.26 -2.06
N ASN A 67 0.85 5.54 -2.46
CA ASN A 67 1.95 6.05 -3.28
C ASN A 67 3.31 5.88 -2.59
N CYS A 68 3.40 6.18 -1.30
CA CYS A 68 4.62 5.93 -0.54
C CYS A 68 5.02 4.45 -0.57
N THR A 69 4.07 3.54 -0.32
CA THR A 69 4.36 2.10 -0.32
C THR A 69 4.74 1.57 -1.71
N GLU A 70 4.19 2.13 -2.78
CA GLU A 70 4.52 1.80 -4.17
C GLU A 70 5.96 2.21 -4.49
N VAL A 71 6.34 3.45 -4.18
CA VAL A 71 7.71 3.96 -4.37
C VAL A 71 8.73 3.12 -3.60
N LEU A 72 8.44 2.73 -2.36
CA LEU A 72 9.35 1.87 -1.59
C LEU A 72 9.49 0.47 -2.19
N ALA A 73 8.40 -0.09 -2.73
CA ALA A 73 8.44 -1.38 -3.40
C ALA A 73 9.30 -1.31 -4.68
N GLU A 74 9.18 -0.23 -5.47
CA GLU A 74 10.04 0.01 -6.63
C GLU A 74 11.53 0.10 -6.23
N VAL A 75 11.85 0.86 -5.17
CA VAL A 75 13.23 1.03 -4.67
C VAL A 75 13.85 -0.29 -4.21
N LEU A 76 13.06 -1.14 -3.57
CA LEU A 76 13.49 -2.45 -3.06
C LEU A 76 13.39 -3.57 -4.11
N ALA A 77 12.92 -3.25 -5.33
CA ALA A 77 12.61 -4.22 -6.38
C ALA A 77 11.64 -5.34 -5.92
N CYS A 78 10.64 -4.95 -5.14
CA CYS A 78 9.63 -5.84 -4.57
C CYS A 78 8.30 -5.76 -5.32
N PRO A 79 7.51 -6.86 -5.33
CA PRO A 79 6.16 -6.82 -5.88
C PRO A 79 5.28 -5.82 -5.11
N TRP A 80 4.49 -5.07 -5.85
CA TRP A 80 3.43 -4.21 -5.32
C TRP A 80 2.12 -4.51 -6.08
N PRO A 81 1.02 -4.83 -5.37
CA PRO A 81 0.92 -5.04 -3.92
C PRO A 81 1.62 -6.33 -3.46
N SER A 82 1.70 -6.53 -2.14
CA SER A 82 2.29 -7.72 -1.51
C SER A 82 1.51 -8.15 -0.26
N SER A 83 1.69 -9.40 0.18
CA SER A 83 1.04 -9.91 1.39
C SER A 83 1.43 -9.16 2.67
N ALA A 84 2.63 -8.57 2.71
CA ALA A 84 3.06 -7.70 3.80
C ALA A 84 2.24 -6.40 3.83
N LEU A 85 1.98 -5.83 2.65
CA LEU A 85 1.16 -4.63 2.49
C LEU A 85 -0.31 -4.92 2.84
N ASP A 86 -0.84 -6.06 2.41
CA ASP A 86 -2.22 -6.48 2.74
C ASP A 86 -2.40 -6.58 4.27
N ALA A 87 -1.48 -7.25 4.97
CA ALA A 87 -1.52 -7.38 6.42
C ALA A 87 -1.41 -6.02 7.14
N PHE A 88 -0.63 -5.09 6.59
CA PHE A 88 -0.51 -3.74 7.11
C PHE A 88 -1.82 -2.94 6.97
N PHE A 89 -2.45 -2.97 5.79
CA PHE A 89 -3.75 -2.31 5.60
C PHE A 89 -4.86 -2.91 6.45
N LEU A 90 -4.87 -4.24 6.64
CA LEU A 90 -5.83 -4.88 7.54
C LEU A 90 -5.69 -4.40 8.99
N GLN A 91 -4.46 -4.18 9.47
CA GLN A 91 -4.22 -3.60 10.80
C GLN A 91 -4.76 -2.17 10.91
N ILE A 92 -4.53 -1.34 9.89
CA ILE A 92 -5.09 0.01 9.81
C ILE A 92 -6.63 -0.05 9.90
N HIS A 93 -7.27 -0.95 9.15
CA HIS A 93 -8.72 -1.13 9.17
C HIS A 93 -9.24 -1.55 10.54
N ALA A 94 -8.57 -2.48 11.20
CA ALA A 94 -8.93 -2.91 12.55
C ALA A 94 -8.80 -1.78 13.58
N GLU A 95 -7.77 -0.94 13.47
CA GLU A 95 -7.46 0.09 14.46
C GLU A 95 -8.33 1.35 14.30
N TYR A 96 -8.43 1.90 13.09
CA TYR A 96 -9.09 3.21 12.88
C TYR A 96 -10.51 3.11 12.33
N PHE A 97 -10.90 1.95 11.80
CA PHE A 97 -12.13 1.80 10.99
C PHE A 97 -13.04 0.64 11.45
N SER A 98 -12.76 0.03 12.61
CA SER A 98 -13.58 -1.08 13.16
C SER A 98 -15.06 -0.71 13.35
N GLY A 99 -15.36 0.56 13.63
CA GLY A 99 -16.73 1.08 13.76
C GLY A 99 -17.41 1.50 12.45
N CYS A 100 -16.73 1.40 11.30
CA CYS A 100 -17.25 1.90 10.02
C CYS A 100 -18.11 0.89 9.25
N ALA A 101 -18.28 -0.33 9.76
CA ALA A 101 -19.19 -1.32 9.20
C ALA A 101 -20.65 -0.82 9.33
N GLY A 102 -21.17 -0.17 8.28
CA GLY A 102 -22.54 0.35 8.26
C GLY A 102 -22.91 1.31 7.12
N ALA A 103 -21.96 1.86 6.36
CA ALA A 103 -22.26 2.80 5.26
C ALA A 103 -22.11 2.19 3.86
N GLY A 104 -22.25 0.87 3.75
CA GLY A 104 -22.06 0.09 2.54
C GLY A 104 -23.31 -0.63 2.05
N GLU A 105 -24.50 -0.06 2.21
CA GLU A 105 -25.61 -0.41 1.31
C GLU A 105 -25.44 0.44 0.05
N ALA A 106 -24.86 -0.15 -1.00
CA ALA A 106 -25.05 0.37 -2.33
C ALA A 106 -26.55 0.27 -2.63
N THR A 107 -27.31 1.36 -2.46
CA THR A 107 -28.72 1.40 -2.86
C THR A 107 -28.77 1.29 -4.40
N PRO A 108 -29.24 0.17 -4.99
CA PRO A 108 -29.44 0.11 -6.42
C PRO A 108 -30.78 0.77 -6.69
N GLY A 109 -30.75 1.99 -7.24
CA GLY A 109 -31.92 2.58 -7.88
C GLY A 109 -32.69 3.60 -7.05
N ARG A 110 -32.21 4.84 -7.05
CA ARG A 110 -33.12 6.00 -7.13
C ARG A 110 -32.44 7.15 -7.89
N LEU A 111 -32.82 7.29 -9.16
CA LEU A 111 -32.51 8.48 -9.95
C LEU A 111 -33.29 9.69 -9.35
N PRO A 112 -32.69 10.89 -9.26
CA PRO A 112 -33.42 12.11 -8.89
C PRO A 112 -34.43 12.53 -9.98
N PRO A 113 -35.44 13.36 -9.64
CA PRO A 113 -36.68 13.56 -10.41
C PRO A 113 -36.48 14.14 -11.82
#